data_AF-A0A7C2WCD4-F1
#
_entry.id   AF-A0A7C2WCD4-F1
#
_cell.length_a   1.000
_cell.length_b   1.000
_cell.length_c   1.000
_cell.angle_alpha   90.00
_cell.angle_beta   90.00
_cell.angle_gamma   90.00
#
_symmetry.space_group_name_H-M   'P 1'
#
loop_
_entity.id
_entity.type
_entity.pdbx_description
1 polymer ?
#
loop_
_entity_poly.entity_id
_entity_poly.type
_entity_poly.pdbx_seq_one_letter_code
_entity_poly.pdbx_strand_id
1 'polypeptide(L)'
;MNVQSNRGFLKTVDVALIGVFSAMWIVLHLYFGPLGFQLLHLPIFCDISAFLTLIIAVWIIGKFGGASTIGIIGSLIVLGIRSAPFQIGFLVSAIIFDVLCLAIRHKPLKGTINVLALSLFTIISAYIAGIIIGVLFMTGGVYWALTFWGGWHAFGGLLSVIIALPIIGALEKAGVRTLKGET
;
A
#
# COMPACT_ATOMS: atom_id res chain seq x y z
N MET A 1 9.07 -9.55 31.08
CA MET A 1 8.95 -9.03 29.69
C MET A 1 7.95 -9.89 28.95
N ASN A 2 6.71 -9.41 28.75
CA ASN A 2 5.65 -10.21 28.16
C ASN A 2 5.62 -9.97 26.65
N VAL A 3 6.18 -10.90 25.87
CA VAL A 3 6.18 -10.88 24.41
C VAL A 3 4.82 -11.35 23.94
N GLN A 4 3.82 -10.46 23.97
CA GLN A 4 2.58 -10.71 23.21
C GLN A 4 2.89 -10.56 21.73
N SER A 5 3.20 -11.70 21.12
CA SER A 5 3.21 -11.94 19.69
C SER A 5 1.94 -11.34 19.07
N ASN A 6 2.09 -10.46 18.08
CA ASN A 6 0.99 -9.80 17.37
C ASN A 6 0.26 -10.77 16.40
N ARG A 7 0.14 -12.05 16.78
CA ARG A 7 -0.62 -13.13 16.12
C ARG A 7 -2.08 -13.08 16.54
N GLY A 8 -2.70 -11.90 16.49
CA GLY A 8 -4.13 -11.78 16.73
C GLY A 8 -4.91 -12.21 15.49
N PHE A 9 -5.83 -13.16 15.62
CA PHE A 9 -6.79 -13.47 14.56
C PHE A 9 -7.52 -12.19 14.09
N LEU A 10 -7.87 -12.13 12.80
CA LEU A 10 -8.70 -11.06 12.26
C LEU A 10 -10.09 -11.14 12.89
N LYS A 11 -10.57 -10.00 13.40
CA LYS A 11 -11.94 -9.85 13.89
C LYS A 11 -12.87 -9.55 12.72
N THR A 12 -14.18 -9.67 12.91
CA THR A 12 -15.19 -9.32 11.90
C THR A 12 -15.01 -7.90 11.36
N VAL A 13 -14.69 -6.93 12.24
CA VAL A 13 -14.39 -5.55 11.82
C VAL A 13 -13.15 -5.45 10.93
N ASP A 14 -12.12 -6.27 11.17
CA ASP A 14 -10.92 -6.28 10.33
C ASP A 14 -11.26 -6.82 8.94
N VAL A 15 -12.10 -7.86 8.85
CA VAL A 15 -12.59 -8.42 7.57
C VAL A 15 -13.44 -7.39 6.82
N ALA A 16 -14.32 -6.66 7.51
CA ALA A 16 -15.10 -5.58 6.91
C ALA A 16 -14.20 -4.46 6.35
N LEU A 17 -13.19 -4.05 7.12
CA LEU A 17 -12.20 -3.06 6.68
C LEU A 17 -11.40 -3.54 5.46
N ILE A 18 -10.99 -4.81 5.43
CA ILE A 18 -10.35 -5.42 4.26
C ILE A 18 -11.25 -5.28 3.03
N GLY A 19 -12.56 -5.54 3.16
CA GLY A 19 -13.52 -5.35 2.07
C GLY A 19 -13.57 -3.91 1.57
N VAL A 20 -13.69 -2.94 2.49
CA VAL A 20 -13.74 -1.50 2.15
C VAL A 20 -12.45 -1.03 1.48
N PHE A 21 -11.28 -1.39 2.03
CA PHE A 21 -10.01 -0.99 1.44
C PHE A 21 -9.71 -1.72 0.12
N SER A 22 -10.18 -2.96 -0.05
CA SER A 22 -10.11 -3.63 -1.35
C SER A 22 -10.94 -2.88 -2.39
N ALA A 23 -12.15 -2.43 -2.05
CA ALA A 23 -12.97 -1.61 -2.94
C ALA A 23 -12.29 -0.27 -3.25
N MET A 24 -11.69 0.40 -2.26
CA MET A 24 -10.91 1.62 -2.46
C MET A 24 -9.73 1.38 -3.40
N TRP A 25 -8.95 0.32 -3.21
CA TRP A 25 -7.86 -0.07 -4.11
C TRP A 25 -8.35 -0.21 -5.54
N ILE A 26 -9.45 -0.95 -5.74
CA ILE A 26 -10.02 -1.23 -7.06
C ILE A 26 -10.44 0.06 -7.74
N VAL A 27 -11.24 0.90 -7.09
CA VAL A 27 -11.71 2.16 -7.65
C VAL A 27 -10.53 3.07 -8.00
N LEU A 28 -9.55 3.21 -7.11
CA LEU A 28 -8.38 4.04 -7.38
C LEU A 28 -7.55 3.50 -8.55
N HIS A 29 -7.34 2.20 -8.67
CA HIS A 29 -6.57 1.62 -9.79
C HIS A 29 -7.34 1.54 -11.12
N LEU A 30 -8.66 1.51 -11.08
CA LEU A 30 -9.49 1.55 -12.30
C LEU A 30 -9.55 2.96 -12.88
N TYR A 31 -9.63 3.98 -12.02
CA TYR A 31 -9.93 5.35 -12.45
C TYR A 31 -8.79 6.34 -12.20
N PHE A 32 -8.18 6.33 -11.02
CA PHE A 32 -7.16 7.34 -10.65
C PHE A 32 -5.75 6.97 -11.15
N GLY A 33 -5.29 5.75 -10.89
CA GLY A 33 -3.99 5.25 -11.33
C GLY A 33 -3.69 5.49 -12.82
N PRO A 34 -4.61 5.13 -13.75
CA PRO A 34 -4.39 5.27 -15.19
C PRO A 34 -4.22 6.72 -15.64
N LEU A 35 -4.82 7.68 -14.92
CA LEU A 35 -4.70 9.11 -15.26
C LEU A 35 -3.25 9.58 -15.18
N GLY A 36 -2.44 9.04 -14.25
CA GLY A 36 -1.03 9.43 -14.12
C GLY A 36 -0.24 9.11 -15.40
N PHE A 37 -0.49 7.94 -15.98
CA PHE A 37 0.10 7.56 -17.25
C PHE A 37 -0.49 8.30 -18.44
N GLN A 38 -1.81 8.48 -18.48
CA GLN A 38 -2.48 9.15 -19.59
C GLN A 38 -2.12 10.63 -19.70
N LEU A 39 -1.90 11.30 -18.55
CA LEU A 39 -1.62 12.73 -18.50
C LEU A 39 -0.12 13.04 -18.47
N LEU A 40 0.66 12.26 -17.72
CA LEU A 40 2.07 12.58 -17.43
C LEU A 40 3.04 11.53 -17.98
N HIS A 41 2.55 10.38 -18.46
CA HIS A 41 3.36 9.22 -18.82
C HIS A 41 4.19 8.67 -17.64
N LEU A 42 3.70 8.88 -16.40
CA LEU A 42 4.39 8.49 -15.16
C LEU A 42 3.53 7.57 -14.28
N PRO A 43 4.15 6.64 -13.52
CA PRO A 43 3.41 5.68 -12.70
C PRO A 43 2.90 6.23 -11.37
N ILE A 44 3.19 7.49 -11.05
CA ILE A 44 3.02 8.10 -9.71
C ILE A 44 1.61 7.88 -9.13
N PHE A 45 0.55 8.04 -9.92
CA PHE A 45 -0.82 7.89 -9.41
C PHE A 45 -1.19 6.45 -9.10
N CYS A 46 -0.55 5.47 -9.75
CA CYS A 46 -0.72 4.06 -9.42
C CYS A 46 -0.12 3.76 -8.05
N ASP A 47 1.07 4.31 -7.75
CA ASP A 47 1.71 4.18 -6.44
C ASP A 47 0.88 4.85 -5.34
N ILE A 48 0.38 6.06 -5.60
CA ILE A 48 -0.54 6.76 -4.68
C ILE A 48 -1.79 5.91 -4.43
N SER A 49 -2.39 5.34 -5.48
CA SER A 49 -3.57 4.47 -5.35
C SER A 49 -3.31 3.27 -4.43
N ALA A 50 -2.17 2.60 -4.62
CA ALA A 50 -1.78 1.44 -3.84
C ALA A 50 -1.44 1.82 -2.40
N PHE A 51 -0.42 2.64 -2.21
CA PHE A 51 0.17 2.85 -0.90
C PHE A 51 -0.65 3.76 0.00
N LEU A 52 -1.45 4.70 -0.54
CA LEU A 52 -2.44 5.41 0.28
C LEU A 52 -3.39 4.41 0.96
N THR A 53 -3.91 3.47 0.17
CA THR A 53 -4.81 2.43 0.66
C THR A 53 -4.13 1.55 1.72
N LEU A 54 -2.91 1.07 1.46
CA LEU A 54 -2.21 0.20 2.40
C LEU A 54 -1.75 0.90 3.69
N ILE A 55 -1.31 2.15 3.60
CA ILE A 55 -0.88 2.92 4.77
C ILE A 55 -2.06 3.13 5.73
N ILE A 56 -3.22 3.55 5.20
CA ILE A 56 -4.44 3.70 6.01
C ILE A 56 -4.87 2.34 6.56
N ALA A 57 -4.84 1.29 5.74
CA ALA A 57 -5.20 -0.07 6.15
C ALA A 57 -4.32 -0.59 7.29
N VAL A 58 -2.99 -0.44 7.23
CA VAL A 58 -2.09 -0.85 8.31
C VAL A 58 -2.32 -0.01 9.56
N TRP A 59 -2.58 1.30 9.42
CA TRP A 59 -2.86 2.17 10.56
C TRP A 59 -4.11 1.76 11.35
N ILE A 60 -5.19 1.38 10.66
CA ILE A 60 -6.45 0.99 11.30
C ILE A 60 -6.50 -0.50 11.62
N ILE A 61 -6.06 -1.40 10.74
CA ILE A 61 -6.10 -2.84 10.98
C ILE A 61 -5.03 -3.26 11.99
N GLY A 62 -3.82 -2.71 11.91
CA GLY A 62 -2.76 -2.93 12.91
C GLY A 62 -2.30 -4.39 13.06
N LYS A 63 -2.58 -5.24 12.08
CA LYS A 63 -2.29 -6.68 12.09
C LYS A 63 -1.69 -7.13 10.76
N PHE A 64 -0.80 -8.11 10.84
CA PHE A 64 -0.23 -8.77 9.68
C PHE A 64 -1.30 -9.49 8.85
N GLY A 65 -1.14 -9.47 7.53
CA GLY A 65 -2.04 -10.09 6.57
C GLY A 65 -3.13 -9.16 6.06
N GLY A 66 -3.45 -8.07 6.77
CA GLY A 66 -4.49 -7.12 6.35
C GLY A 66 -4.13 -6.42 5.04
N ALA A 67 -2.95 -5.81 4.98
CA ALA A 67 -2.46 -5.12 3.79
C ALA A 67 -2.20 -6.08 2.63
N SER A 68 -1.62 -7.27 2.90
CA SER A 68 -1.42 -8.31 1.89
C SER A 68 -2.74 -8.72 1.26
N THR A 69 -3.77 -8.99 2.08
CA THR A 69 -5.08 -9.45 1.59
C THR A 69 -5.74 -8.38 0.72
N ILE A 70 -5.69 -7.11 1.14
CA ILE A 70 -6.20 -5.98 0.35
C ILE A 70 -5.51 -5.89 -1.01
N GLY A 71 -4.16 -5.95 -1.01
CA GLY A 71 -3.38 -5.90 -2.25
C GLY A 71 -3.67 -7.07 -3.18
N ILE A 72 -3.79 -8.29 -2.64
CA ILE A 72 -4.14 -9.49 -3.41
C ILE A 72 -5.53 -9.36 -4.04
N ILE A 73 -6.56 -9.09 -3.24
CA ILE A 73 -7.94 -8.98 -3.73
C ILE A 73 -8.04 -7.85 -4.75
N GLY A 74 -7.54 -6.66 -4.40
CA GLY A 74 -7.61 -5.48 -5.26
C GLY A 74 -6.89 -5.69 -6.58
N SER A 75 -5.67 -6.22 -6.56
CA SER A 75 -4.88 -6.47 -7.77
C SER A 75 -5.52 -7.53 -8.67
N LEU A 76 -6.03 -8.63 -8.11
CA LEU A 76 -6.69 -9.69 -8.89
C LEU A 76 -7.98 -9.21 -9.55
N ILE A 77 -8.78 -8.40 -8.86
CA ILE A 77 -10.02 -7.85 -9.44
C ILE A 77 -9.69 -6.83 -10.53
N VAL A 78 -8.75 -5.91 -10.30
CA VAL A 78 -8.34 -4.93 -11.32
C VAL A 78 -7.74 -5.64 -12.54
N LEU A 79 -6.92 -6.67 -12.31
CA LEU A 79 -6.38 -7.53 -13.36
C LEU A 79 -7.50 -8.17 -14.17
N GLY A 80 -8.52 -8.75 -13.52
CA GLY A 80 -9.66 -9.37 -14.20
C GLY A 80 -10.53 -8.38 -14.99
N ILE A 81 -10.74 -7.17 -14.47
CA ILE A 81 -11.59 -6.16 -15.12
C ILE A 81 -10.88 -5.50 -16.31
N ARG A 82 -9.59 -5.14 -16.17
CA ARG A 82 -8.85 -4.37 -17.19
C ARG A 82 -7.84 -5.18 -17.98
N SER A 83 -7.68 -6.47 -17.70
CA SER A 83 -6.59 -7.28 -18.26
C SER A 83 -5.23 -6.59 -18.08
N ALA A 84 -4.98 -6.06 -16.88
CA ALA A 84 -3.83 -5.21 -16.54
C ALA A 84 -2.72 -6.01 -15.81
N PRO A 85 -1.81 -6.72 -16.51
CA PRO A 85 -0.85 -7.64 -15.90
C PRO A 85 0.14 -6.98 -14.95
N PHE A 86 0.42 -5.68 -15.13
CA PHE A 86 1.28 -4.90 -14.24
C PHE A 86 0.77 -4.84 -12.79
N GLN A 87 -0.51 -5.17 -12.52
CA GLN A 87 -1.03 -5.32 -11.16
C GLN A 87 -0.28 -6.37 -10.33
N ILE A 88 0.39 -7.34 -10.96
CA ILE A 88 1.22 -8.33 -10.27
C ILE A 88 2.35 -7.67 -9.47
N GLY A 89 2.95 -6.58 -10.00
CA GLY A 89 3.97 -5.84 -9.27
C GLY A 89 3.43 -5.18 -7.99
N PHE A 90 2.22 -4.63 -8.06
CA PHE A 90 1.55 -4.03 -6.89
C PHE A 90 1.06 -5.07 -5.89
N LEU A 91 0.64 -6.25 -6.36
CA LEU A 91 0.31 -7.38 -5.48
C LEU A 91 1.54 -7.80 -4.68
N VAL A 92 2.68 -8.02 -5.35
CA VAL A 92 3.92 -8.43 -4.69
C VAL A 92 4.38 -7.35 -3.71
N SER A 93 4.31 -6.07 -4.09
CA SER A 93 4.72 -4.99 -3.20
C SER A 93 3.80 -4.83 -1.98
N ALA A 94 2.50 -5.12 -2.09
CA ALA A 94 1.61 -5.12 -0.94
C ALA A 94 1.99 -6.18 0.10
N ILE A 95 2.40 -7.37 -0.36
CA ILE A 95 2.91 -8.44 0.52
C ILE A 95 4.21 -8.00 1.19
N ILE A 96 5.15 -7.47 0.41
CA ILE A 96 6.44 -6.98 0.93
C ILE A 96 6.21 -5.88 1.96
N PHE A 97 5.34 -4.92 1.68
CA PHE A 97 4.99 -3.84 2.59
C PHE A 97 4.44 -4.36 3.93
N ASP A 98 3.52 -5.31 3.88
CA ASP A 98 2.92 -5.92 5.07
C ASP A 98 3.94 -6.71 5.90
N VAL A 99 4.85 -7.43 5.22
CA VAL A 99 5.97 -8.13 5.85
C VAL A 99 6.93 -7.15 6.52
N LEU A 100 7.32 -6.07 5.85
CA LEU A 100 8.19 -5.03 6.43
C LEU A 100 7.54 -4.37 7.65
N CYS A 101 6.21 -4.18 7.63
CA CYS A 101 5.46 -3.64 8.76
C CYS A 101 5.55 -4.49 10.04
N LEU A 102 5.95 -5.77 9.96
CA LEU A 102 6.25 -6.60 11.14
C LEU A 102 7.36 -5.96 12.00
N ALA A 103 8.34 -5.29 11.40
CA ALA A 103 9.45 -4.66 12.11
C ALA A 103 8.97 -3.54 13.07
N ILE A 104 7.88 -2.85 12.71
CA ILE A 104 7.22 -1.83 13.56
C ILE A 104 5.97 -2.37 14.27
N ARG A 105 5.81 -3.71 14.28
CA ARG A 105 4.68 -4.42 14.88
C ARG A 105 3.32 -3.91 14.39
N HIS A 106 3.23 -3.47 13.13
CA HIS A 106 2.03 -2.88 12.54
C HIS A 106 1.47 -1.69 13.33
N LYS A 107 2.34 -0.91 13.99
CA LYS A 107 1.96 0.32 14.71
C LYS A 107 2.58 1.54 14.01
N PRO A 108 2.15 1.89 12.79
CA PRO A 108 2.85 2.81 11.89
C PRO A 108 3.04 4.22 12.46
N LEU A 109 2.13 4.68 13.31
CA LEU A 109 2.16 6.05 13.86
C LEU A 109 2.56 6.11 15.33
N LYS A 110 3.07 5.00 15.92
CA LYS A 110 3.52 4.99 17.32
C LYS A 110 4.93 5.59 17.44
N GLY A 111 5.01 6.91 17.37
CA GLY A 111 6.25 7.69 17.50
C GLY A 111 7.01 7.86 16.18
N THR A 112 7.95 8.80 16.15
CA THR A 112 8.64 9.27 14.94
C THR A 112 9.41 8.16 14.22
N ILE A 113 10.04 7.25 14.96
CA ILE A 113 10.81 6.14 14.37
C ILE A 113 9.90 5.22 13.54
N ASN A 114 8.70 4.92 14.02
CA ASN A 114 7.76 4.07 13.29
C ASN A 114 7.23 4.77 12.03
N VAL A 115 7.04 6.09 12.08
CA VAL A 115 6.64 6.88 10.92
C VAL A 115 7.76 6.90 9.87
N LEU A 116 9.01 7.12 10.29
CA LEU A 116 10.16 7.07 9.37
C LEU A 116 10.35 5.68 8.75
N ALA A 117 10.21 4.62 9.56
CA ALA A 117 10.26 3.25 9.10
C ALA A 117 9.12 2.94 8.10
N LEU A 118 7.89 3.39 8.38
CA LEU A 118 6.76 3.27 7.45
C LEU A 118 7.07 3.95 6.11
N SER A 119 7.64 5.16 6.13
CA SER A 119 8.05 5.86 4.92
C SER A 119 9.04 5.04 4.12
N LEU A 120 10.08 4.52 4.79
CA LEU A 120 11.09 3.67 4.17
C LEU A 120 10.50 2.39 3.58
N PHE A 121 9.61 1.70 4.31
CA PHE A 121 8.95 0.48 3.84
C PHE A 121 8.08 0.74 2.63
N THR A 122 7.39 1.87 2.60
CA THR A 122 6.57 2.31 1.45
C THR A 122 7.46 2.53 0.23
N ILE A 123 8.56 3.27 0.37
CA ILE A 123 9.50 3.57 -0.71
C ILE A 123 10.11 2.27 -1.26
N ILE A 124 10.60 1.38 -0.39
CA ILE A 124 11.19 0.09 -0.79
C ILE A 124 10.17 -0.77 -1.54
N SER A 125 8.94 -0.86 -1.00
CA SER A 125 7.90 -1.69 -1.61
C SER A 125 7.48 -1.14 -2.97
N ALA A 126 7.33 0.18 -3.10
CA ALA A 126 7.02 0.84 -4.37
C ALA A 126 8.15 0.65 -5.38
N TYR A 127 9.40 0.85 -4.96
CA TYR A 127 10.58 0.60 -5.79
C TYR A 127 10.58 -0.83 -6.36
N ILE A 128 10.29 -1.84 -5.53
CA ILE A 128 10.21 -3.24 -5.96
C ILE A 128 9.04 -3.45 -6.93
N ALA A 129 7.87 -2.83 -6.68
CA ALA A 129 6.76 -2.86 -7.63
C ALA A 129 7.22 -2.34 -9.00
N GLY A 130 7.91 -1.20 -9.01
CA GLY A 130 8.49 -0.62 -10.20
C GLY A 130 9.46 -1.57 -10.89
N ILE A 131 10.41 -2.18 -10.20
CA ILE A 131 11.35 -3.14 -10.82
C ILE A 131 10.58 -4.29 -11.48
N ILE A 132 9.64 -4.91 -10.77
CA ILE A 132 8.86 -6.04 -11.29
C ILE A 132 8.09 -5.61 -12.54
N ILE A 133 7.42 -4.45 -12.48
CA ILE A 133 6.66 -3.92 -13.62
C ILE A 133 7.57 -3.60 -14.80
N GLY A 134 8.67 -2.92 -14.53
CA GLY A 134 9.63 -2.49 -15.54
C GLY A 134 10.28 -3.66 -16.26
N VAL A 135 10.67 -4.71 -15.55
CA VAL A 135 11.34 -5.88 -16.13
C VAL A 135 10.36 -6.79 -16.87
N LEU A 136 9.16 -7.02 -16.33
CA LEU A 136 8.26 -8.05 -16.86
C LEU A 136 7.23 -7.51 -17.86
N PHE A 137 6.85 -6.24 -17.77
CA PHE A 137 5.70 -5.70 -18.51
C PHE A 137 6.01 -4.44 -19.32
N MET A 138 7.19 -3.83 -19.14
CA MET A 138 7.60 -2.66 -19.91
C MET A 138 8.69 -3.04 -20.92
N THR A 139 8.90 -2.21 -21.93
CA THR A 139 9.91 -2.43 -22.98
C THR A 139 11.31 -2.00 -22.58
N GLY A 140 11.48 -1.38 -21.41
CA GLY A 140 12.77 -0.96 -20.91
C GLY A 140 13.56 -2.13 -20.35
N GLY A 141 14.84 -2.25 -20.71
CA GLY A 141 15.71 -3.29 -20.16
C GLY A 141 15.90 -3.20 -18.64
N VAL A 142 16.51 -4.23 -18.04
CA VAL A 142 16.72 -4.35 -16.59
C VAL A 142 17.36 -3.10 -15.96
N TYR A 143 18.38 -2.54 -16.61
CA TYR A 143 19.04 -1.33 -16.12
C TYR A 143 18.08 -0.13 -15.99
N TRP A 144 17.22 0.09 -16.99
CA TRP A 144 16.20 1.14 -16.95
C TRP A 144 15.16 0.87 -15.87
N ALA A 145 14.76 -0.40 -15.70
CA ALA A 145 13.82 -0.79 -14.65
C ALA A 145 14.37 -0.50 -13.24
N LEU A 146 15.65 -0.78 -13.01
CA LEU A 146 16.32 -0.56 -11.72
C LEU A 146 16.58 0.92 -11.42
N THR A 147 16.91 1.72 -12.45
CA THR A 147 17.39 3.10 -12.24
C THR A 147 16.29 4.14 -12.40
N PHE A 148 15.53 4.06 -13.49
CA PHE A 148 14.56 5.09 -13.85
C PHE A 148 13.15 4.69 -13.40
N TRP A 149 12.70 3.52 -13.83
CA TRP A 149 11.32 3.09 -13.60
C TRP A 149 11.03 2.81 -12.13
N GLY A 150 11.88 2.00 -11.48
CA GLY A 150 11.83 1.79 -10.04
C GLY A 150 11.97 3.10 -9.26
N GLY A 151 12.85 3.99 -9.70
CA GLY A 151 13.03 5.32 -9.10
C GLY A 151 11.74 6.15 -9.09
N TRP A 152 10.98 6.14 -10.18
CA TRP A 152 9.70 6.86 -10.21
C TRP A 152 8.65 6.27 -9.28
N HIS A 153 8.59 4.94 -9.21
CA HIS A 153 7.71 4.26 -8.26
C HIS A 153 8.10 4.56 -6.80
N ALA A 154 9.39 4.58 -6.49
CA ALA A 154 9.91 4.95 -5.17
C ALA A 154 9.43 6.36 -4.76
N PHE A 155 9.49 7.32 -5.69
CA PHE A 155 8.98 8.67 -5.47
C PHE A 155 7.46 8.71 -5.30
N GLY A 156 6.70 7.96 -6.11
CA GLY A 156 5.26 7.80 -5.94
C GLY A 156 4.89 7.22 -4.57
N GLY A 157 5.65 6.24 -4.09
CA GLY A 157 5.54 5.68 -2.74
C GLY A 157 5.76 6.75 -1.66
N LEU A 158 6.79 7.59 -1.78
CA LEU A 158 7.03 8.70 -0.85
C LEU A 158 5.87 9.70 -0.83
N LEU A 159 5.36 10.11 -2.01
CA LEU A 159 4.20 11.00 -2.09
C LEU A 159 2.96 10.41 -1.42
N SER A 160 2.77 9.09 -1.53
CA SER A 160 1.69 8.38 -0.86
C SER A 160 1.70 8.58 0.64
N VAL A 161 2.89 8.58 1.27
CA VAL A 161 3.05 8.84 2.70
C VAL A 161 2.66 10.28 3.04
N ILE A 162 3.15 11.24 2.27
CA ILE A 162 2.87 12.67 2.47
C ILE A 162 1.36 12.94 2.41
N ILE A 163 0.65 12.26 1.51
CA ILE A 163 -0.80 12.37 1.35
C ILE A 163 -1.56 11.59 2.45
N ALA A 164 -1.10 10.40 2.80
CA ALA A 164 -1.79 9.53 3.75
C ALA A 164 -1.77 10.08 5.18
N LEU A 165 -0.67 10.69 5.62
CA LEU A 165 -0.54 11.15 7.01
C LEU A 165 -1.59 12.22 7.40
N PRO A 166 -1.82 13.30 6.62
CA PRO A 166 -2.92 14.24 6.90
C PRO A 166 -4.30 13.58 6.89
N ILE A 167 -4.54 12.65 5.96
CA ILE A 167 -5.82 11.92 5.88
C ILE A 167 -6.04 11.10 7.15
N ILE A 168 -5.03 10.37 7.60
CA ILE A 168 -5.11 9.62 8.87
C ILE A 168 -5.38 10.57 10.04
N GLY A 169 -4.71 11.72 10.11
CA GLY A 169 -4.97 12.72 11.15
C GLY A 169 -6.42 13.23 11.14
N ALA A 170 -7.03 13.39 9.96
CA ALA A 170 -8.44 13.74 9.83
C ALA A 170 -9.37 12.59 10.28
N LEU A 171 -9.06 11.34 9.89
CA LEU A 171 -9.82 10.15 10.29
C LEU A 171 -9.74 9.89 11.80
N GLU A 172 -8.58 10.15 12.42
CA GLU A 172 -8.41 10.09 13.89
C GLU A 172 -9.30 11.11 14.59
N LYS A 173 -9.32 12.37 14.11
CA LYS A 173 -10.22 13.41 14.64
C LYS A 173 -11.70 13.08 14.44
N ALA A 174 -12.04 12.39 13.35
CA ALA A 174 -13.39 11.91 13.08
C ALA A 174 -13.78 10.66 13.90
N GLY A 175 -12.89 10.15 14.76
CA GLY A 175 -13.18 9.02 15.64
C GLY A 175 -13.19 7.66 14.96
N VAL A 176 -12.65 7.53 13.74
CA VAL A 176 -12.71 6.27 12.97
C VAL A 176 -12.02 5.10 13.69
N ARG A 177 -11.02 5.37 14.53
CA ARG A 177 -10.35 4.34 15.33
C ARG A 177 -11.24 3.71 16.41
N THR A 178 -12.28 4.41 16.85
CA THR A 178 -13.23 3.90 17.85
C THR A 178 -14.04 2.71 17.33
N LEU A 179 -14.12 2.52 16.01
CA LEU A 179 -14.74 1.36 15.37
C LEU A 179 -14.14 0.02 15.84
N LYS A 180 -12.91 0.04 16.38
CA LYS A 180 -12.23 -1.14 16.91
C LYS A 180 -12.47 -1.40 18.41
N GLY A 181 -13.18 -0.50 19.09
CA GLY A 181 -13.30 -0.52 20.55
C GLY A 181 -11.98 -0.21 21.26
N GLU A 182 -11.02 0.40 20.57
CA GLU A 182 -9.76 0.88 21.15
C GLU A 182 -9.95 2.36 21.52
N THR A 183 -10.16 2.62 22.82
CA THR A 183 -10.04 3.95 23.44
C THR A 183 -8.72 4.03 24.20
#